data_AF-A0A7L1GP27-F1
#
_entry.id   AF-A0A7L1GP27-F1
#
_cell.length_a   1.000
_cell.length_b   1.000
_cell.length_c   1.000
_cell.angle_alpha   90.00
_cell.angle_beta   90.00
_cell.angle_gamma   90.00
#
_symmetry.space_group_name_H-M   'P 1'
#
loop_
_entity.id
_entity.type
_entity.pdbx_description
1 polymer ?
#
loop_
_entity_poly.entity_id
_entity_poly.type
_entity_poly.pdbx_seq_one_letter_code
_entity_poly.pdbx_strand_id
1 'polypeptide(L)'
;EKDLIHKLFKVLAVRFQPHPGSYTRMLQIPNRDGIDRAKMAVIELKGNPFPPLIVQRRDTEKTLLNQLLKGYREDKKWAASE
;
A
#
# COMPACT_ATOMS: atom_id res chain seq x y z
N GLU A 1 26.28 10.78 9.68
CA GLU A 1 25.11 9.90 9.84
C GLU A 1 25.41 8.59 10.60
N LYS A 2 26.30 8.59 11.61
CA LYS A 2 26.49 7.39 12.47
C LYS A 2 25.35 7.20 13.47
N ASP A 3 24.62 8.28 13.74
CA ASP A 3 23.39 8.34 14.53
C ASP A 3 22.24 7.48 13.95
N LEU A 4 22.20 7.29 12.62
CA LEU A 4 21.18 6.46 11.97
C LEU A 4 21.29 4.98 12.34
N ILE A 5 22.47 4.51 12.76
CA ILE A 5 22.68 3.12 13.19
C ILE A 5 21.79 2.82 14.42
N HIS A 6 21.76 3.74 15.38
CA HIS A 6 20.89 3.61 16.55
C HIS A 6 19.42 3.57 16.13
N LYS A 7 18.99 4.47 15.25
CA LYS A 7 17.62 4.53 14.73
C LYS A 7 17.24 3.25 13.98
N LEU A 8 18.16 2.67 13.21
CA LEU A 8 17.94 1.43 12.46
C LEU A 8 17.60 0.27 13.40
N PHE A 9 18.45 0.03 14.40
CA PHE A 9 18.30 -1.13 15.29
C PHE A 9 17.29 -0.92 16.42
N LYS A 10 17.17 0.29 16.96
CA LYS A 10 16.29 0.55 18.13
C LYS A 10 14.91 1.03 17.76
N VAL A 11 14.73 1.64 16.58
CA VAL A 11 13.43 2.18 16.15
C VAL A 11 12.86 1.36 14.99
N LEU A 12 13.60 1.21 13.89
CA LEU A 12 13.06 0.58 12.68
C LEU A 12 12.92 -0.95 12.81
N ALA A 13 13.91 -1.64 13.37
CA ALA A 13 13.85 -3.09 13.55
C ALA A 13 12.69 -3.50 14.47
N VAL A 14 12.50 -2.80 15.60
CA VAL A 14 11.39 -3.05 16.54
C VAL A 14 10.04 -2.77 15.87
N ARG A 15 9.91 -1.66 15.13
CA ARG A 15 8.68 -1.32 14.40
C ARG A 15 8.22 -2.43 13.45
N PHE A 16 9.16 -3.09 12.79
CA PHE A 16 8.88 -4.09 11.78
C PHE A 16 8.95 -5.53 12.28
N GLN A 17 9.18 -5.76 13.58
CA GLN A 17 9.20 -7.09 14.17
C GLN A 17 7.98 -7.97 13.81
N PRO A 18 6.71 -7.48 13.83
CA PRO A 18 5.56 -8.31 13.47
C PRO A 18 5.36 -8.47 11.95
N HIS A 19 6.14 -7.78 11.13
CA HIS A 19 5.99 -7.75 9.67
C HIS A 19 7.13 -8.54 9.02
N PRO A 20 6.90 -9.79 8.53
CA PRO A 20 7.96 -10.59 7.91
C PRO A 20 8.40 -10.06 6.52
N GLY A 21 7.74 -9.02 6.00
CA GLY A 21 8.11 -8.41 4.72
C GLY A 21 7.27 -7.17 4.39
N SER A 22 7.53 -6.57 3.23
CA SER A 22 6.86 -5.35 2.76
C SER A 22 7.03 -4.15 3.71
N TYR A 23 8.27 -3.81 4.03
CA TYR A 23 8.63 -2.68 4.91
C TYR A 23 8.37 -1.32 4.26
N THR A 24 8.51 -1.27 2.94
CA THR A 24 8.40 -0.05 2.15
C THR A 24 7.10 -0.01 1.37
N ARG A 25 6.67 1.21 1.04
CA ARG A 25 5.71 1.49 -0.02
C ARG A 25 6.42 2.34 -1.05
N MET A 26 6.26 2.01 -2.32
CA MET A 26 6.78 2.80 -3.43
C MET A 26 5.61 3.23 -4.31
N LEU A 27 5.52 4.53 -4.61
CA LEU A 27 4.50 5.10 -5.47
C LEU A 27 5.18 5.90 -6.58
N GLN A 28 4.73 5.69 -7.81
CA GLN A 28 5.15 6.54 -8.92
C GLN A 28 4.50 7.91 -8.76
N ILE A 29 5.29 8.96 -8.97
CA ILE A 29 4.83 10.34 -9.02
C ILE A 29 5.01 10.86 -10.45
N PRO A 30 4.43 12.03 -10.78
CA PRO A 30 4.68 12.67 -12.07
C PRO A 30 6.18 12.80 -12.34
N ASN A 31 6.53 12.81 -13.62
CA ASN A 31 7.91 12.99 -14.04
C ASN A 31 8.45 14.32 -13.51
N ARG A 32 9.75 14.36 -13.24
CA ARG A 32 10.42 15.57 -12.75
C ARG A 32 10.24 16.70 -13.75
N ASP A 33 9.92 17.89 -13.23
CA ASP A 33 9.85 19.10 -14.03
C ASP A 33 11.23 19.47 -14.57
N GLY A 34 11.29 19.95 -15.82
CA GLY A 34 12.54 20.34 -16.48
C GLY A 34 12.78 19.61 -17.80
N ILE A 35 14.04 19.67 -18.28
CA ILE A 35 14.42 19.23 -19.62
C ILE A 35 14.40 17.70 -19.76
N ASP A 36 14.83 16.97 -18.72
CA ASP A 36 15.05 15.53 -18.80
C ASP A 36 13.79 14.68 -18.56
N ARG A 37 12.74 15.27 -17.98
CA ARG A 37 11.43 14.63 -17.71
C ARG A 37 11.58 13.25 -17.09
N ALA A 38 12.52 13.09 -16.16
CA ALA A 38 12.85 11.80 -15.57
C ALA A 38 11.65 11.16 -14.85
N LYS A 39 11.54 9.83 -14.93
CA LYS A 39 10.53 9.08 -14.16
C LYS A 39 10.89 9.09 -12.68
N MET A 40 9.93 9.47 -11.85
CA MET A 40 10.15 9.67 -10.41
C MET A 40 9.25 8.75 -9.57
N ALA A 41 9.71 8.45 -8.36
CA ALA A 41 8.95 7.69 -7.37
C ALA A 41 9.22 8.21 -5.96
N VAL A 42 8.24 8.01 -5.08
CA VAL A 42 8.36 8.21 -3.63
C VAL A 42 8.46 6.84 -2.98
N ILE A 43 9.47 6.64 -2.13
CA ILE A 43 9.60 5.47 -1.27
C ILE A 43 9.47 5.88 0.19
N GLU A 44 8.61 5.18 0.93
CA GLU A 44 8.41 5.41 2.36
C GLU A 44 8.53 4.12 3.15
N LEU A 45 8.94 4.23 4.41
CA LEU A 45 8.81 3.14 5.38
C LEU A 45 7.41 3.19 5.99
N LYS A 46 6.71 2.05 6.03
CA LYS A 46 5.36 1.97 6.59
C LYS A 46 5.34 2.36 8.07
N GLY A 47 4.25 2.98 8.51
CA GLY A 47 4.07 3.44 9.89
C GLY A 47 5.02 4.59 10.27
N ASN A 48 5.48 5.38 9.29
CA ASN A 48 6.17 6.64 9.56
C ASN A 48 5.17 7.68 10.13
N PRO A 49 5.64 8.71 10.86
CA PRO A 49 4.77 9.70 11.50
C PRO A 49 4.32 10.83 10.56
N PHE A 50 4.62 10.74 9.26
CA PHE A 50 4.25 11.77 8.29
C PHE A 50 2.81 11.56 7.80
N PRO A 51 2.18 12.59 7.19
CA PRO A 51 0.86 12.44 6.61
C PRO A 51 0.80 11.29 5.60
N PRO A 52 -0.29 10.49 5.57
CA PRO A 52 -0.40 9.36 4.67
C PRO A 52 -0.41 9.81 3.21
N LEU A 53 0.34 9.11 2.35
CA LEU A 53 0.35 9.39 0.92
C LEU A 53 -1.03 9.12 0.28
N ILE A 54 -1.41 9.96 -0.67
CA ILE A 54 -2.63 9.76 -1.47
C ILE A 54 -2.40 8.57 -2.39
N VAL A 55 -3.04 7.45 -2.05
CA VAL A 55 -3.01 6.22 -2.84
C VAL A 55 -4.27 6.09 -3.68
N GLN A 56 -4.14 5.47 -4.86
CA GLN A 56 -5.30 5.04 -5.62
C GLN A 56 -6.12 4.08 -4.76
N ARG A 57 -7.37 4.47 -4.49
CA ARG A 57 -8.31 3.66 -3.73
C ARG A 57 -8.95 2.66 -4.68
N ARG A 58 -9.16 1.42 -4.20
CA ARG A 58 -9.99 0.45 -4.92
C ARG A 58 -11.43 0.95 -4.94
N ASP A 59 -12.15 0.55 -5.98
CA ASP A 59 -13.58 0.80 -6.07
C ASP A 59 -14.30 0.23 -4.84
N THR A 60 -15.35 0.95 -4.41
CA THR A 60 -16.15 0.52 -3.27
C THR A 60 -16.96 -0.73 -3.63
N GLU A 61 -17.34 -1.51 -2.63
CA GLU A 61 -18.20 -2.68 -2.83
C GLU A 61 -19.56 -2.33 -3.44
N LYS A 62 -20.00 -1.07 -3.30
CA LYS A 62 -21.31 -0.58 -3.74
C LYS A 62 -21.37 -0.20 -5.22
N THR A 63 -20.29 -0.38 -5.99
CA THR A 63 -20.40 -0.24 -7.44
C THR A 63 -21.33 -1.32 -7.99
N LEU A 64 -22.03 -1.01 -9.09
CA LEU A 64 -22.95 -1.95 -9.74
C LEU A 64 -22.26 -3.30 -10.02
N LEU A 65 -21.05 -3.26 -10.58
CA LEU A 65 -20.26 -4.45 -10.86
C LEU A 65 -19.97 -5.27 -9.60
N ASN A 66 -19.53 -4.64 -8.51
CA ASN A 66 -19.17 -5.34 -7.29
C ASN A 66 -20.40 -5.94 -6.58
N GLN A 67 -21.56 -5.30 -6.66
CA GLN A 67 -22.82 -5.86 -6.15
C GLN A 67 -23.27 -7.09 -6.96
N LEU A 68 -23.16 -7.05 -8.29
CA LEU A 68 -23.46 -8.21 -9.15
C LEU A 68 -22.51 -9.38 -8.87
N LEU A 69 -21.20 -9.11 -8.76
CA LEU A 69 -20.22 -10.12 -8.40
C LEU A 69 -20.45 -10.71 -7.00
N LYS A 70 -20.95 -9.89 -6.06
CA LYS A 70 -21.31 -10.34 -4.71
C LYS A 70 -22.48 -11.31 -4.77
N GLY A 71 -23.60 -10.94 -5.41
CA GLY A 71 -24.77 -11.82 -5.55
C GLY A 71 -24.40 -13.15 -6.20
N TYR A 72 -23.64 -13.12 -7.29
CA TYR A 72 -23.16 -14.35 -7.94
C TYR A 72 -22.32 -15.27 -7.03
N ARG A 73 -21.46 -14.69 -6.18
CA ARG A 73 -20.66 -15.46 -5.22
C ARG A 73 -21.52 -16.09 -4.12
N GLU A 74 -22.61 -15.43 -3.75
CA GLU A 74 -23.56 -15.94 -2.75
C GLU A 74 -24.37 -17.10 -3.34
N ASP A 75 -24.94 -16.92 -4.54
CA ASP A 75 -25.67 -17.98 -5.26
C ASP A 75 -24.80 -19.23 -5.46
N LYS A 76 -23.53 -19.05 -5.87
CA LYS A 76 -22.58 -20.16 -6.01
C LYS A 76 -22.28 -20.89 -4.70
N LYS A 77 -22.27 -20.19 -3.56
CA LYS A 77 -22.05 -20.82 -2.26
C LYS A 77 -23.27 -21.62 -1.84
N TRP A 78 -24.48 -21.09 -2.08
CA TRP A 78 -25.73 -21.81 -1.83
C TRP A 78 -25.82 -23.10 -2.66
N ALA A 79 -25.56 -23.02 -3.97
CA ALA A 79 -25.60 -24.17 -4.85
C ALA A 79 -24.52 -25.24 -4.57
N ALA A 80 -23.44 -24.90 -3.86
CA ALA A 80 -22.40 -25.84 -3.44
C ALA A 80 -22.65 -26.46 -2.06
N SER A 81 -23.65 -25.96 -1.33
CA SER A 81 -24.07 -26.48 -0.02
C SER A 81 -25.30 -27.39 -0.08
N GLU A 82 -25.95 -27.47 -1.25
CA GLU A 82 -26.94 -28.49 -1.62
C GLU A 82 -26.24 -29.70 -2.27
#